data_AF-A0A6C0ITU0-F1
#
_entry.id   AF-A0A6C0ITU0-F1
#
_cell.length_a   1.000
_cell.length_b   1.000
_cell.length_c   1.000
_cell.angle_alpha   90.00
_cell.angle_beta   90.00
_cell.angle_gamma   90.00
#
_symmetry.space_group_name_H-M   'P 1'
#
loop_
_entity.id
_entity.type
_entity.pdbx_description
1 polymer ?
#
loop_
_entity_poly.entity_id
_entity_poly.type
_entity_poly.pdbx_seq_one_letter_code
_entity_poly.pdbx_strand_id
1 'polypeptide(L)'
;MVFFCPDCLYSLGINKATNLNDDDDDRKEIANINDVFKLLTDTDINLLDYKATFPKNDILKNKKYQKLSMGDKTKLNQLFINKLAEAELSCGNCGYKKQINETIKLYEFNVTDKLNNIKTFEDNKLLALDPTLPRTRDYTCKNINCSTHKSKELKEAVFMRVPKTYNLTYICTTCNYSWNTV
;
A
#
# COMPACT_ATOMS: atom_id res chain seq x y z
N MET A 1 -3.17 -8.63 2.06
CA MET A 1 -4.11 -7.89 2.93
C MET A 1 -5.43 -7.86 2.19
N VAL A 2 -6.52 -8.28 2.83
CA VAL A 2 -7.86 -8.32 2.19
C VAL A 2 -8.70 -7.24 2.86
N PHE A 3 -9.38 -6.41 2.07
CA PHE A 3 -10.28 -5.39 2.59
C PHE A 3 -11.64 -6.02 2.91
N PHE A 4 -12.17 -5.75 4.10
CA PHE A 4 -13.46 -6.28 4.55
C PHE A 4 -14.49 -5.15 4.64
N CYS A 5 -15.72 -5.46 4.25
CA CYS A 5 -16.85 -4.55 4.37
C CYS A 5 -17.18 -4.33 5.86
N PRO A 6 -17.36 -3.08 6.31
CA PRO A 6 -17.71 -2.79 7.70
C PRO A 6 -19.11 -3.31 8.08
N ASP A 7 -20.03 -3.38 7.10
CA ASP A 7 -21.43 -3.70 7.37
C ASP A 7 -21.72 -5.21 7.41
N CYS A 8 -21.01 -6.00 6.60
CA CYS A 8 -21.29 -7.43 6.44
C CYS A 8 -20.06 -8.34 6.44
N LEU A 9 -18.86 -7.80 6.69
CA LEU A 9 -17.59 -8.53 6.76
C LEU A 9 -17.21 -9.32 5.49
N TYR A 10 -17.91 -9.11 4.37
CA TYR A 10 -17.55 -9.69 3.09
C TYR A 10 -16.34 -8.98 2.47
N SER A 11 -15.57 -9.67 1.63
CA SER A 11 -14.42 -9.07 0.95
C SER A 11 -14.86 -7.96 -0.01
N LEU A 12 -14.17 -6.83 0.03
CA LEU A 12 -14.37 -5.72 -0.91
C LEU A 12 -13.59 -5.98 -2.20
N GLY A 13 -14.27 -5.81 -3.33
CA GLY A 13 -13.67 -5.79 -4.67
C GLY A 13 -13.27 -4.37 -5.07
N ILE A 14 -12.27 -4.25 -5.93
CA ILE A 14 -11.80 -2.96 -6.46
C ILE A 14 -12.42 -2.76 -7.83
N ASN A 15 -13.20 -1.70 -7.98
CA ASN A 15 -13.84 -1.33 -9.23
C ASN A 15 -13.38 0.06 -9.68
N LYS A 16 -13.53 0.33 -10.97
CA LYS A 16 -13.45 1.69 -11.50
C LYS A 16 -14.71 2.44 -11.07
N ALA A 17 -14.56 3.59 -10.43
CA ALA A 17 -15.69 4.44 -10.09
C ALA A 17 -16.39 4.87 -11.38
N THR A 18 -17.70 4.60 -11.43
CA THR A 18 -18.56 4.97 -12.55
C THR A 18 -19.30 6.30 -12.30
N ASN A 19 -19.23 6.80 -11.07
CA ASN A 19 -19.92 8.01 -10.65
C ASN A 19 -18.89 9.09 -10.32
N LEU A 20 -18.34 9.70 -11.35
CA LEU A 20 -17.99 11.11 -11.24
C LEU A 20 -19.27 11.83 -11.63
N ASN A 21 -20.03 12.34 -10.67
CA ASN A 21 -21.02 13.35 -11.01
C ASN A 21 -20.22 14.49 -11.66
N ASP A 22 -20.58 14.89 -12.88
CA ASP A 22 -19.94 16.03 -13.56
C ASP A 22 -20.05 17.33 -12.73
N ASP A 23 -20.90 17.34 -11.70
CA ASP A 23 -21.16 18.45 -10.78
C ASP A 23 -20.03 18.76 -9.77
N ASP A 24 -19.08 17.84 -9.54
CA ASP A 24 -17.95 18.04 -8.59
C ASP A 24 -16.63 18.42 -9.30
N ASP A 25 -16.67 18.73 -10.60
CA ASP A 25 -15.51 19.19 -11.35
C ASP A 25 -15.37 20.72 -11.30
N ASP A 26 -14.66 21.25 -10.30
CA ASP A 26 -14.39 22.69 -10.12
C ASP A 26 -13.62 23.36 -11.28
N ARG A 27 -13.24 22.62 -12.32
CA ARG A 27 -12.48 23.14 -13.46
C ARG A 27 -13.33 24.07 -14.32
N LYS A 28 -12.69 25.12 -14.85
CA LYS A 28 -13.34 26.05 -15.78
C LYS A 28 -13.64 25.36 -17.10
N GLU A 29 -14.91 25.40 -17.49
CA GLU A 29 -15.37 24.83 -18.75
C GLU A 29 -14.96 25.68 -19.96
N ILE A 30 -14.49 25.01 -21.01
CA ILE A 30 -14.20 25.63 -22.30
C ILE A 30 -15.10 25.01 -23.36
N ALA A 31 -16.07 25.79 -23.83
CA ALA A 31 -17.00 25.37 -24.89
C ALA A 31 -16.43 25.54 -26.30
N ASN A 32 -15.47 26.47 -26.50
CA ASN A 32 -14.97 26.81 -27.83
C ASN A 32 -13.52 26.39 -28.04
N ILE A 33 -13.27 25.70 -29.15
CA ILE A 33 -11.94 25.24 -29.57
C ILE A 33 -10.97 26.42 -29.76
N ASN A 34 -11.46 27.59 -30.18
CA ASN A 34 -10.59 28.76 -30.35
C ASN A 34 -10.05 29.30 -29.02
N ASP A 35 -10.80 29.16 -27.93
CA ASP A 35 -10.39 29.65 -26.61
C ASP A 35 -9.30 28.75 -26.01
N VAL A 36 -9.32 27.45 -26.33
CA VAL A 36 -8.24 26.52 -25.99
C VAL A 36 -6.88 26.97 -26.53
N PHE A 37 -6.84 27.51 -27.76
CA PHE A 37 -5.57 27.97 -28.34
C PHE A 37 -5.08 29.30 -27.75
N LYS A 38 -5.98 30.13 -27.18
CA LYS A 38 -5.59 31.34 -26.44
C LYS A 38 -4.91 31.00 -25.12
N LEU A 39 -5.39 29.94 -24.45
CA LEU A 39 -4.80 29.47 -23.20
C LEU A 39 -3.41 28.84 -23.38
N LEU A 40 -3.07 28.40 -24.60
CA LEU A 40 -1.72 27.93 -24.92
C LEU A 40 -0.72 29.07 -25.15
N THR A 41 -1.19 30.26 -25.50
CA THR A 41 -0.32 31.43 -25.72
C THR A 41 0.04 32.15 -24.42
N ASP A 42 -0.75 31.98 -23.37
CA ASP A 42 -0.48 32.53 -22.05
C ASP A 42 0.38 31.56 -21.22
N THR A 43 1.61 31.96 -20.91
CA THR A 43 2.59 31.11 -20.21
C THR A 43 2.29 30.87 -18.73
N ASP A 44 1.38 31.64 -18.12
CA ASP A 44 1.06 31.58 -16.69
C ASP A 44 -0.17 30.71 -16.36
N ILE A 45 -0.80 30.08 -17.36
CA ILE A 45 -2.05 29.33 -17.16
C ILE A 45 -1.77 27.83 -17.04
N ASN A 46 -2.25 27.22 -15.95
CA ASN A 46 -2.23 25.78 -15.77
C ASN A 46 -3.45 25.13 -16.46
N LEU A 47 -3.20 24.34 -17.51
CA LEU A 47 -4.24 23.63 -18.27
C LEU A 47 -4.99 22.56 -17.45
N LEU A 48 -4.47 22.18 -16.27
CA LEU A 48 -5.16 21.27 -15.35
C LEU A 48 -6.40 21.89 -14.69
N ASP A 49 -6.52 23.22 -14.70
CA ASP A 49 -7.66 23.93 -14.11
C ASP A 49 -8.86 24.04 -15.06
N TYR A 50 -8.75 23.47 -16.26
CA TYR A 50 -9.75 23.58 -17.32
C TYR A 50 -10.23 22.22 -17.83
N LYS A 51 -11.50 22.18 -18.25
CA LYS A 51 -12.15 21.01 -18.86
C LYS A 51 -12.73 21.40 -20.22
N ALA A 52 -12.48 20.60 -21.25
CA ALA A 52 -13.15 20.78 -22.53
C ALA A 52 -14.53 20.12 -22.50
N THR A 53 -15.58 20.87 -22.83
CA THR A 53 -16.95 20.33 -22.94
C THR A 53 -17.25 19.78 -24.33
N PHE A 54 -16.37 20.04 -25.30
CA PHE A 54 -16.49 19.54 -26.67
C PHE A 54 -15.70 18.22 -26.88
N PRO A 55 -16.07 17.40 -27.87
CA PRO A 55 -15.38 16.14 -28.17
C PRO A 55 -13.92 16.35 -28.60
N LYS A 56 -13.02 15.46 -28.14
CA LYS A 56 -11.62 15.43 -28.58
C LYS A 56 -11.47 15.31 -30.10
N ASN A 57 -12.42 14.66 -30.78
CA ASN A 57 -12.36 14.52 -32.24
C ASN A 57 -12.45 15.86 -32.98
N ASP A 58 -13.07 16.89 -32.38
CA ASP A 58 -13.28 18.18 -33.03
C ASP A 58 -12.00 19.03 -33.01
N ILE A 59 -11.17 18.90 -31.97
CA ILE A 59 -9.86 19.57 -31.93
C ILE A 59 -8.86 18.93 -32.90
N LEU A 60 -8.91 17.60 -33.07
CA LEU A 60 -8.03 16.88 -34.00
C LEU A 60 -8.22 17.30 -35.46
N LYS A 61 -9.45 17.69 -35.83
CA LYS A 61 -9.80 18.18 -37.17
C LYS A 61 -9.38 19.64 -37.41
N ASN A 62 -8.98 20.37 -36.37
CA ASN A 62 -8.67 21.80 -36.49
C ASN A 62 -7.28 22.04 -37.11
N LYS A 63 -7.23 22.89 -38.14
CA LYS A 63 -5.97 23.26 -38.83
C LYS A 63 -4.92 23.88 -37.90
N LYS A 64 -5.33 24.61 -36.86
CA LYS A 64 -4.42 25.18 -35.86
C LYS A 64 -3.80 24.10 -34.99
N TYR A 65 -4.58 23.10 -34.56
CA TYR A 65 -4.08 21.96 -33.79
C TYR A 65 -3.04 21.15 -34.55
N GLN A 66 -3.28 20.89 -35.84
CA GLN A 66 -2.34 20.12 -36.67
C GLN A 66 -0.97 20.78 -36.77
N LYS A 67 -0.93 22.12 -36.80
CA LYS A 67 0.28 22.95 -36.87
C LYS A 67 1.03 23.10 -35.55
N LEU A 68 0.47 22.64 -34.42
CA LEU A 68 1.13 22.72 -33.11
C LEU A 68 2.31 21.76 -33.00
N SER A 69 3.25 22.12 -32.14
CA SER A 69 4.36 21.28 -31.72
C SER A 69 3.86 20.02 -30.99
N MET A 70 4.68 18.96 -30.95
CA MET A 70 4.33 17.74 -30.22
C MET A 70 4.16 17.99 -28.72
N GLY A 71 4.92 18.95 -28.16
CA GLY A 71 4.81 19.36 -26.76
C GLY A 71 3.45 19.99 -26.45
N ASP A 72 2.98 20.91 -27.28
CA ASP A 72 1.71 21.60 -27.05
C ASP A 72 0.50 20.68 -27.28
N LYS A 73 0.61 19.74 -28.24
CA LYS A 73 -0.38 18.66 -28.41
C LYS A 73 -0.50 17.78 -27.16
N THR A 74 0.62 17.52 -26.50
CA THR A 74 0.64 16.72 -25.26
C THR A 74 0.01 17.48 -24.09
N LYS A 75 0.29 18.79 -23.98
CA LYS A 75 -0.37 19.67 -23.00
C LYS A 75 -1.89 19.72 -23.21
N LEU A 76 -2.35 19.85 -24.45
CA LEU A 76 -3.78 19.88 -24.77
C LEU A 76 -4.53 18.59 -24.43
N ASN A 77 -3.86 17.44 -24.42
CA ASN A 77 -4.49 16.20 -23.98
C ASN A 77 -4.96 16.27 -22.53
N GLN A 78 -4.35 17.13 -21.69
CA GLN A 78 -4.71 17.31 -20.28
C GLN A 78 -6.15 17.83 -20.09
N LEU A 79 -6.66 18.63 -21.04
CA LEU A 79 -8.05 19.12 -21.03
C LEU A 79 -9.11 18.02 -21.16
N PHE A 80 -8.71 16.86 -21.67
CA PHE A 80 -9.56 15.68 -21.88
C PHE A 80 -9.22 14.54 -20.91
N ILE A 81 -8.27 14.77 -19.99
CA ILE A 81 -8.05 13.84 -18.88
C ILE A 81 -9.18 14.13 -17.90
N ASN A 82 -10.10 13.18 -17.77
CA ASN A 82 -10.99 13.13 -16.61
C ASN A 82 -10.06 13.05 -15.39
N LYS A 83 -10.23 13.96 -14.44
CA LYS A 83 -9.59 13.89 -13.11
C LYS A 83 -9.72 12.43 -12.68
N LEU A 84 -8.55 11.80 -12.46
CA LEU A 84 -8.26 10.36 -12.54
C LEU A 84 -9.47 9.46 -12.39
N ALA A 85 -9.57 8.40 -13.19
CA ALA A 85 -10.49 7.30 -12.93
C ALA A 85 -10.35 6.84 -11.46
N GLU A 86 -11.24 7.34 -10.60
CA GLU A 86 -11.19 7.08 -9.17
C GLU A 86 -11.48 5.60 -8.99
N ALA A 87 -10.70 4.92 -8.16
CA ALA A 87 -10.99 3.53 -7.82
C ALA A 87 -11.94 3.52 -6.62
N GLU A 88 -12.92 2.63 -6.63
CA GLU A 88 -13.80 2.40 -5.48
C GLU A 88 -13.65 0.97 -4.96
N LEU A 89 -13.67 0.83 -3.64
CA LEU A 89 -13.91 -0.44 -2.98
C LEU A 89 -15.42 -0.66 -2.93
N SER A 90 -15.87 -1.82 -3.40
CA SER A 90 -17.28 -2.18 -3.42
C SER A 90 -17.52 -3.55 -2.82
N CYS A 91 -18.61 -3.70 -2.07
CA CYS A 91 -19.05 -4.98 -1.53
C CYS A 91 -20.09 -5.61 -2.47
N GLY A 92 -19.80 -6.80 -2.97
CA GLY A 92 -20.76 -7.56 -3.77
C GLY A 92 -21.96 -8.11 -2.99
N ASN A 93 -21.90 -8.12 -1.66
CA ASN A 93 -22.96 -8.69 -0.81
C ASN A 93 -24.00 -7.64 -0.37
N CYS A 94 -23.57 -6.51 0.21
CA CYS A 94 -24.48 -5.47 0.71
C CYS A 94 -24.51 -4.18 -0.13
N GLY A 95 -23.68 -4.08 -1.18
CA GLY A 95 -23.61 -2.89 -2.02
C GLY A 95 -22.84 -1.70 -1.41
N TYR A 96 -22.16 -1.89 -0.27
CA TYR A 96 -21.28 -0.87 0.31
C TYR A 96 -20.25 -0.38 -0.72
N LYS A 97 -20.04 0.94 -0.79
CA LYS A 97 -19.04 1.57 -1.67
C LYS A 97 -18.20 2.57 -0.90
N LYS A 98 -16.89 2.60 -1.16
CA LYS A 98 -15.94 3.54 -0.59
C LYS A 98 -14.93 3.98 -1.64
N GLN A 99 -14.80 5.28 -1.87
CA GLN A 99 -13.77 5.81 -2.76
C GLN A 99 -12.37 5.65 -2.17
N ILE A 100 -11.40 5.40 -3.05
CA ILE A 100 -9.98 5.31 -2.72
C ILE A 100 -9.34 6.66 -3.04
N ASN A 101 -9.25 7.52 -2.02
CA ASN A 101 -8.72 8.88 -2.15
C ASN A 101 -7.22 8.98 -1.85
N GLU A 102 -6.64 7.90 -1.33
CA GLU A 102 -5.25 7.82 -0.91
C GLU A 102 -4.57 6.58 -1.51
N THR A 103 -3.24 6.60 -1.54
CA THR A 103 -2.45 5.46 -2.00
C THR A 103 -2.62 4.27 -1.06
N ILE A 104 -3.37 3.26 -1.48
CA ILE A 104 -3.54 2.02 -0.74
C ILE A 104 -2.67 0.89 -1.30
N LYS A 105 -2.08 0.08 -0.41
CA LYS A 105 -1.32 -1.11 -0.78
C LYS A 105 -2.29 -2.24 -1.12
N LEU A 106 -2.42 -2.58 -2.41
CA LEU A 106 -3.34 -3.64 -2.87
C LEU A 106 -2.78 -5.03 -2.62
N TYR A 107 -1.50 -5.21 -2.93
CA TYR A 107 -0.83 -6.49 -2.84
C TYR A 107 0.65 -6.27 -2.53
N GLU A 108 1.23 -7.22 -1.83
CA GLU A 108 2.65 -7.32 -1.62
C GLU A 108 3.06 -8.76 -1.85
N PHE A 109 4.14 -8.95 -2.59
CA PHE A 109 4.80 -10.23 -2.70
C PHE A 109 6.26 -10.06 -2.32
N ASN A 110 6.65 -10.72 -1.24
CA ASN A 110 8.04 -10.74 -0.81
C ASN A 110 8.76 -11.89 -1.54
N VAL A 111 9.53 -11.54 -2.56
CA VAL A 111 10.36 -12.48 -3.35
C VAL A 111 11.55 -12.98 -2.53
N THR A 112 12.00 -12.20 -1.56
CA THR A 112 13.10 -12.59 -0.68
C THR A 112 12.60 -13.50 0.43
N ASP A 113 13.07 -14.74 0.38
CA ASP A 113 13.04 -15.73 1.46
C ASP A 113 13.92 -15.34 2.67
N LYS A 114 14.16 -14.04 2.85
CA LYS A 114 14.53 -13.48 4.14
C LYS A 114 13.27 -13.58 5.00
N LEU A 115 12.98 -14.81 5.43
CA LEU A 115 12.31 -15.13 6.66
C LEU A 115 13.18 -14.58 7.81
N ASN A 116 13.42 -13.27 7.83
CA ASN A 116 13.39 -12.56 9.07
C ASN A 116 11.92 -12.61 9.48
N ASN A 117 11.49 -13.81 9.92
CA ASN A 117 10.33 -13.94 10.78
C ASN A 117 10.56 -12.86 11.82
N ILE A 118 9.72 -11.82 11.80
CA ILE A 118 9.65 -10.87 12.87
C ILE A 118 9.19 -11.75 14.04
N LYS A 119 10.13 -12.38 14.74
CA LYS A 119 9.86 -13.15 15.95
C LYS A 119 9.47 -12.11 16.96
N THR A 120 8.18 -11.86 17.05
CA THR A 120 7.67 -10.93 18.04
C THR A 120 7.88 -11.53 19.42
N PHE A 121 7.81 -10.68 20.43
CA PHE A 121 7.83 -11.14 21.81
C PHE A 121 6.70 -12.15 22.11
N GLU A 122 5.55 -12.01 21.45
CA GLU A 122 4.42 -12.93 21.59
C GLU A 122 4.69 -14.28 20.91
N ASP A 123 5.30 -14.29 19.72
CA ASP A 123 5.70 -15.54 19.07
C ASP A 123 6.68 -16.33 19.94
N ASN A 124 7.60 -15.64 20.62
CA ASN A 124 8.53 -16.26 21.54
C ASN A 124 7.82 -16.94 22.73
N LYS A 125 6.73 -16.35 23.25
CA LYS A 125 5.93 -16.99 24.31
C LYS A 125 5.30 -18.29 23.82
N LEU A 126 4.71 -18.26 22.62
CA LEU A 126 4.07 -19.45 22.02
C LEU A 126 5.11 -20.56 21.80
N LEU A 127 6.27 -20.21 21.25
CA LEU A 127 7.37 -21.16 21.04
C LEU A 127 7.93 -21.69 22.37
N ALA A 128 7.99 -20.87 23.43
CA ALA A 128 8.43 -21.32 24.74
C ALA A 128 7.48 -22.35 25.38
N LEU A 129 6.19 -22.33 25.00
CA LEU A 129 5.17 -23.27 25.47
C LEU A 129 5.13 -24.58 24.66
N ASP A 130 5.79 -24.63 23.49
CA ASP A 130 5.80 -25.81 22.64
C ASP A 130 6.61 -26.96 23.30
N PRO A 131 6.01 -28.12 23.59
CA PRO A 131 6.72 -29.25 24.17
C PRO A 131 7.57 -30.02 23.15
N THR A 132 7.38 -29.79 21.85
CA THR A 132 8.12 -30.48 20.78
C THR A 132 9.49 -29.86 20.51
N LEU A 133 9.71 -28.63 20.98
CA LEU A 133 10.98 -27.93 20.81
C LEU A 133 12.01 -28.33 21.89
N PRO A 134 13.28 -28.49 21.52
CA PRO A 134 14.31 -28.90 22.46
C PRO A 134 14.62 -27.78 23.46
N ARG A 135 14.93 -28.19 24.68
CA ARG A 135 15.14 -27.32 25.84
C ARG A 135 16.54 -27.50 26.40
N THR A 136 17.12 -26.44 26.94
CA THR A 136 18.41 -26.47 27.62
C THR A 136 18.43 -25.56 28.83
N ARG A 137 19.23 -25.92 29.83
CA ARG A 137 19.58 -25.08 30.99
C ARG A 137 20.98 -24.46 30.85
N ASP A 138 21.75 -24.94 29.87
CA ASP A 138 23.13 -24.50 29.63
C ASP A 138 23.16 -23.27 28.72
N TYR A 139 22.84 -22.12 29.32
CA TYR A 139 22.90 -20.83 28.65
C TYR A 139 23.05 -19.68 29.66
N THR A 140 23.41 -18.51 29.12
CA THR A 140 23.35 -17.23 29.82
C THR A 140 22.39 -16.32 29.07
N CYS A 141 21.28 -15.94 29.71
CA CYS A 141 20.28 -15.07 29.10
C CYS A 141 20.91 -13.72 28.73
N LYS A 142 20.70 -13.25 27.50
CA LYS A 142 21.21 -11.94 27.05
C LYS A 142 20.41 -10.75 27.58
N ASN A 143 19.22 -10.98 28.16
CA ASN A 143 18.48 -9.95 28.87
C ASN A 143 19.07 -9.74 30.27
N ILE A 144 19.63 -8.55 30.52
CA ILE A 144 20.30 -8.17 31.77
C ILE A 144 19.33 -8.23 32.97
N ASN A 145 18.05 -7.93 32.74
CA ASN A 145 17.03 -7.88 33.79
C ASN A 145 16.38 -9.24 34.09
N CYS A 146 16.89 -10.34 33.54
CA CYS A 146 16.31 -11.66 33.71
C CYS A 146 16.58 -12.26 35.11
N SER A 147 15.56 -12.81 35.75
CA SER A 147 15.69 -13.47 37.07
C SER A 147 16.59 -14.71 37.05
N THR A 148 16.80 -15.32 35.88
CA THR A 148 17.70 -16.48 35.67
C THR A 148 19.16 -16.20 36.00
N HIS A 149 19.56 -14.93 36.08
CA HIS A 149 20.91 -14.54 36.52
C HIS A 149 21.13 -14.76 38.02
N LYS A 150 20.05 -14.72 38.81
CA LYS A 150 20.08 -14.88 40.27
C LYS A 150 19.75 -16.31 40.68
N SER A 151 18.82 -16.96 39.96
CA SER A 151 18.33 -18.31 40.30
C SER A 151 18.61 -19.30 39.18
N LYS A 152 19.50 -20.28 39.44
CA LYS A 152 19.84 -21.33 38.47
C LYS A 152 18.68 -22.29 38.19
N GLU A 153 17.77 -22.45 39.14
CA GLU A 153 16.60 -23.34 39.00
C GLU A 153 15.61 -22.85 37.93
N LEU A 154 15.54 -21.54 37.72
CA LEU A 154 14.69 -20.91 36.70
C LEU A 154 15.32 -20.94 35.30
N LYS A 155 16.56 -21.43 35.15
CA LYS A 155 17.23 -21.47 33.86
C LYS A 155 16.61 -22.53 32.98
N GLU A 156 15.87 -22.08 31.99
CA GLU A 156 15.39 -22.90 30.89
C GLU A 156 15.24 -22.04 29.64
N ALA A 157 15.74 -22.54 28.52
CA ALA A 157 15.58 -21.92 27.23
C ALA A 157 15.18 -22.97 26.20
N VAL A 158 14.25 -22.60 25.33
CA VAL A 158 13.96 -23.33 24.10
C VAL A 158 14.96 -22.87 23.04
N PHE A 159 15.45 -23.79 22.21
CA PHE A 159 16.32 -23.42 21.10
C PHE A 159 15.89 -24.09 19.79
N MET A 160 16.15 -23.41 18.68
CA MET A 160 15.77 -23.88 17.35
C MET A 160 16.78 -23.41 16.30
N ARG A 161 16.95 -24.19 15.24
CA ARG A 161 17.82 -23.83 14.12
C ARG A 161 17.15 -22.74 13.27
N VAL A 162 17.91 -21.72 12.91
CA VAL A 162 17.48 -20.71 11.94
C VAL A 162 17.45 -21.35 10.54
N PRO A 163 16.33 -21.28 9.80
CA PRO A 163 16.22 -21.88 8.48
C PRO A 163 17.40 -21.51 7.57
N LYS A 164 17.92 -22.48 6.83
CA LYS A 164 19.02 -22.32 5.86
C LYS A 164 20.39 -21.89 6.44
N THR A 165 20.54 -21.82 7.77
CA THR A 165 21.83 -21.54 8.43
C THR A 165 22.12 -22.59 9.50
N TYR A 166 23.33 -22.64 10.06
CA TYR A 166 23.63 -23.48 11.24
C TYR A 166 23.42 -22.73 12.56
N ASN A 167 22.97 -21.47 12.50
CA ASN A 167 22.81 -20.64 13.67
C ASN A 167 21.60 -21.11 14.49
N LEU A 168 21.73 -21.03 15.81
CA LEU A 168 20.67 -21.37 16.75
C LEU A 168 20.04 -20.10 17.29
N THR A 169 18.71 -20.02 17.29
CA THR A 169 17.96 -19.07 18.11
C THR A 169 17.66 -19.72 19.45
N TYR A 170 17.96 -19.02 20.53
CA TYR A 170 17.54 -19.35 21.89
C TYR A 170 16.41 -18.42 22.32
N ILE A 171 15.48 -18.93 23.11
CA ILE A 171 14.35 -18.21 23.70
C ILE A 171 14.32 -18.56 25.19
N CYS A 172 14.53 -17.58 26.06
CA CYS A 172 14.43 -17.80 27.51
C CYS A 172 12.96 -18.01 27.91
N THR A 173 12.62 -19.08 28.62
CA THR A 173 11.23 -19.34 29.03
C THR A 173 10.75 -18.38 30.12
N THR A 174 11.66 -17.77 30.87
CA THR A 174 11.30 -16.86 31.98
C THR A 174 10.99 -15.44 31.50
N CYS A 175 11.72 -14.93 30.51
CA CYS A 175 11.58 -13.55 30.05
C CYS A 175 11.20 -13.41 28.58
N ASN A 176 11.06 -14.52 27.84
CA ASN A 176 10.69 -14.59 26.42
C ASN A 176 11.63 -13.80 25.49
N TYR A 177 12.80 -13.41 25.99
CA TYR A 177 13.82 -12.75 25.20
C TYR A 177 14.51 -13.78 24.31
N SER A 178 14.58 -13.50 23.01
CA SER A 178 15.26 -14.35 22.04
C SER A 178 16.59 -13.76 21.59
N TRP A 179 17.59 -14.61 21.37
CA TRP A 179 18.88 -14.21 20.79
C TRP A 179 19.42 -15.32 19.89
N ASN A 180 20.23 -14.95 18.91
CA ASN A 180 20.88 -15.90 18.00
C ASN A 180 22.33 -16.16 18.44
N THR A 181 22.84 -17.35 18.14
CA THR A 181 24.29 -17.59 18.11
C THR A 181 24.86 -16.87 16.91
N VAL A 182 25.97 -16.16 17.14
CA VAL A 182 26.77 -15.56 16.07
C VAL A 182 27.51 -16.67 15.34
#